data_AF-A0A972S2C1-F1
#
_entry.id   AF-A0A972S2C1-F1
#
_cell.length_a   1.000
_cell.length_b   1.000
_cell.length_c   1.000
_cell.angle_alpha   90.00
_cell.angle_beta   90.00
_cell.angle_gamma   90.00
#
_symmetry.space_group_name_H-M   'P 1'
#
loop_
_entity.id
_entity.type
_entity.pdbx_description
1 polymer ?
#
loop_
_entity_poly.entity_id
_entity_poly.type
_entity_poly.pdbx_seq_one_letter_code
_entity_poly.pdbx_strand_id
1 'polypeptide(L)'
;MRRSFTVLEFIIVIIVIGILAATIVPRLQTDKIYEAANQILSHIRYTQHLAIVDEKIDPSDQNWYKRRWQIYFFQSQKASSDGNTKWAYAIFSDSDEGVDNYDGQPNPSFHEIAIDPLTKKYISGGYTLEYSNPKTYKEAA
;
A
#
# COMPACT_ATOMS: atom_id res chain seq x y z
N MET A 1 49.60 -29.71 -32.67
CA MET A 1 48.97 -30.63 -31.70
C MET A 1 47.68 -29.99 -31.19
N ARG A 2 46.50 -30.58 -31.44
CA ARG A 2 45.25 -30.10 -30.84
C ARG A 2 45.20 -30.60 -29.40
N ARG A 3 45.15 -29.68 -28.42
CA ARG A 3 44.88 -30.02 -27.03
C ARG A 3 43.37 -30.14 -26.86
N SER A 4 42.91 -31.32 -26.49
CA SER A 4 41.52 -31.56 -26.14
C SER A 4 41.30 -31.17 -24.69
N PHE A 5 40.16 -30.55 -24.43
CA PHE A 5 39.74 -30.18 -23.09
C PHE A 5 39.29 -31.43 -22.32
N THR A 6 39.73 -31.57 -21.08
CA THR A 6 39.42 -32.75 -20.27
C THR A 6 38.08 -32.57 -19.51
N VAL A 7 37.41 -33.67 -19.20
CA VAL A 7 36.15 -33.64 -18.42
C VAL A 7 36.38 -33.05 -17.03
N LEU A 8 37.55 -33.28 -16.42
CA LEU A 8 37.89 -32.71 -15.11
C LEU A 8 38.04 -31.19 -15.15
N GLU A 9 38.69 -30.64 -16.18
CA GLU A 9 38.78 -29.19 -16.38
C GLU A 9 37.39 -28.56 -16.52
N PHE A 10 36.45 -29.24 -17.18
CA PHE A 10 35.08 -28.77 -17.33
C PHE A 10 34.32 -28.67 -16.00
N ILE A 11 34.48 -29.67 -15.13
CA ILE A 11 33.87 -29.66 -13.79
C ILE A 11 34.41 -28.48 -12.97
N ILE A 12 35.73 -28.24 -13.02
CA ILE A 12 36.35 -27.12 -12.29
C ILE A 12 35.83 -25.78 -12.81
N VAL A 13 35.70 -25.61 -14.13
CA VAL A 13 35.18 -24.37 -14.73
C VAL A 13 33.74 -24.10 -14.28
N ILE A 14 32.86 -25.10 -14.24
CA ILE A 14 31.48 -24.93 -13.77
C ILE A 14 31.46 -24.51 -12.30
N ILE A 15 32.27 -25.13 -11.44
CA ILE A 15 32.35 -24.78 -10.01
C ILE A 15 32.83 -23.33 -9.84
N VAL A 16 33.88 -22.93 -10.57
CA VAL A 16 34.42 -21.57 -10.50
C VAL A 16 33.40 -20.54 -10.98
N ILE A 17 32.71 -20.80 -12.10
CA ILE A 17 31.63 -19.92 -12.58
C ILE A 17 30.50 -19.85 -11.56
N GLY A 18 30.13 -20.96 -10.91
CA GLY A 18 29.11 -20.99 -9.86
C GLY A 18 29.48 -20.12 -8.65
N ILE A 19 30.74 -20.18 -8.20
CA ILE A 19 31.24 -19.33 -7.10
C ILE A 19 31.23 -17.86 -7.50
N LEU A 20 31.74 -17.53 -8.70
CA LEU A 20 31.76 -16.16 -9.21
C LEU A 20 30.34 -15.59 -9.38
N ALA A 21 29.41 -16.40 -9.89
CA ALA A 21 28.02 -16.00 -10.02
C ALA A 21 27.40 -15.68 -8.66
N ALA A 22 27.69 -16.49 -7.62
CA ALA A 22 27.16 -16.26 -6.27
C ALA A 22 27.75 -15.01 -5.58
N THR A 23 29.00 -14.63 -5.87
CA THR A 23 29.66 -13.48 -5.23
C THR A 23 29.38 -12.15 -5.93
N ILE A 24 29.04 -12.18 -7.22
CA ILE A 24 28.80 -10.97 -8.01
C ILE A 24 27.37 -10.44 -7.85
N VAL A 25 26.41 -11.21 -7.32
CA VAL A 25 25.02 -10.74 -7.15
C VAL A 25 25.00 -9.50 -6.25
N PRO A 26 24.69 -8.30 -6.79
CA PRO A 26 24.62 -7.11 -5.97
C PRO A 26 23.42 -7.23 -5.02
N ARG A 27 23.64 -6.94 -3.74
CA ARG A 27 22.53 -6.74 -2.80
C ARG A 27 21.87 -5.41 -3.13
N LEU A 28 20.74 -5.44 -3.84
CA LEU A 28 19.88 -4.27 -4.01
C LEU A 28 19.28 -3.92 -2.65
N GLN A 29 19.96 -3.07 -1.89
CA GLN A 29 19.36 -2.45 -0.72
C GLN A 29 18.46 -1.33 -1.23
N THR A 30 17.15 -1.52 -1.12
CA THR A 30 16.21 -0.44 -1.40
C THR A 30 16.08 0.45 -0.16
N ASP A 31 16.05 1.76 -0.39
CA ASP A 31 15.78 2.72 0.67
C ASP A 31 14.28 2.70 0.98
N LYS A 32 13.91 2.08 2.10
CA LYS A 32 12.52 1.93 2.53
C LYS A 32 11.83 3.29 2.78
N ILE A 33 12.59 4.31 3.16
CA ILE A 33 12.03 5.66 3.36
C ILE A 33 11.65 6.25 2.01
N TYR A 34 12.53 6.08 1.02
CA TYR A 34 12.26 6.51 -0.35
C TYR A 34 11.06 5.76 -0.97
N GLU A 35 10.97 4.44 -0.77
CA GLU A 35 9.82 3.65 -1.21
C GLU A 35 8.51 4.13 -0.57
N ALA A 36 8.50 4.35 0.75
CA ALA A 36 7.32 4.85 1.46
C ALA A 36 6.91 6.27 1.00
N ALA A 37 7.88 7.16 0.75
CA ALA A 37 7.61 8.48 0.22
C ALA A 37 6.98 8.42 -1.18
N ASN A 38 7.50 7.55 -2.05
CA ASN A 38 6.93 7.33 -3.38
C ASN A 38 5.52 6.71 -3.31
N GLN A 39 5.27 5.81 -2.36
CA GLN A 39 3.95 5.23 -2.15
C GLN A 39 2.92 6.30 -1.76
N ILE A 40 3.26 7.16 -0.79
CA ILE A 40 2.39 8.27 -0.37
C ILE A 40 2.16 9.23 -1.54
N LEU A 41 3.19 9.55 -2.33
CA LEU A 41 3.03 10.39 -3.51
C LEU A 41 2.08 9.78 -4.55
N SER A 42 2.16 8.47 -4.78
CA SER A 42 1.22 7.73 -5.63
C SER A 42 -0.22 7.86 -5.12
N HIS A 43 -0.41 7.66 -3.82
CA HIS A 43 -1.71 7.75 -3.15
C HIS A 43 -2.30 9.17 -3.18
N ILE A 44 -1.48 10.22 -3.04
CA ILE A 44 -1.93 11.61 -3.22
C ILE A 44 -2.43 11.83 -4.64
N ARG A 45 -1.68 11.38 -5.66
CA ARG A 45 -2.10 11.52 -7.07
C ARG A 45 -3.36 10.72 -7.37
N TYR A 46 -3.51 9.54 -6.77
CA TYR A 46 -4.72 8.74 -6.90
C TYR A 46 -5.92 9.43 -6.25
N THR A 47 -5.75 10.04 -5.07
CA THR A 47 -6.80 10.84 -4.43
C THR A 47 -7.24 12.00 -5.31
N GLN A 48 -6.27 12.69 -5.94
CA GLN A 48 -6.57 13.76 -6.91
C GLN A 48 -7.35 13.23 -8.11
N HIS A 49 -6.97 12.05 -8.64
CA HIS A 49 -7.69 11.41 -9.72
C HIS A 49 -9.14 11.08 -9.33
N LEU A 50 -9.36 10.49 -8.16
CA LEU A 50 -10.70 10.20 -7.63
C LEU A 50 -11.52 11.48 -7.50
N ALA A 51 -10.94 12.55 -6.96
CA ALA A 51 -11.63 13.84 -6.80
C ALA A 51 -12.02 14.51 -8.15
N ILE A 52 -11.33 14.18 -9.25
CA ILE A 52 -11.64 14.70 -10.59
C ILE A 52 -12.71 13.85 -11.28
N VAL A 53 -12.63 12.52 -11.13
CA VAL A 53 -13.51 11.58 -11.85
C VAL A 53 -14.86 11.40 -11.13
N ASP A 54 -14.86 11.42 -9.81
CA ASP A 54 -16.04 11.22 -8.97
C ASP A 54 -16.46 12.56 -8.35
N GLU A 55 -17.42 13.21 -9.00
CA GLU A 55 -17.97 14.49 -8.55
C GLU A 55 -18.91 14.29 -7.36
N LYS A 56 -18.53 14.85 -6.21
CA LYS A 56 -19.28 14.78 -4.95
C LYS A 56 -20.06 16.06 -4.64
N ILE A 57 -20.29 16.91 -5.65
CA ILE A 57 -20.95 18.20 -5.48
C ILE A 57 -22.46 18.00 -5.49
N ASP A 58 -23.12 18.45 -4.42
CA ASP A 58 -24.58 18.49 -4.33
C ASP A 58 -25.03 19.81 -3.68
N PRO A 59 -25.49 20.80 -4.46
CA PRO A 59 -25.94 22.08 -3.92
C PRO A 59 -27.16 22.00 -3.01
N SER A 60 -27.90 20.88 -3.02
CA SER A 60 -29.08 20.66 -2.18
C SER A 60 -28.75 20.12 -0.79
N ASP A 61 -27.57 19.51 -0.61
CA ASP A 61 -27.07 19.00 0.67
C ASP A 61 -26.11 20.01 1.31
N GLN A 62 -26.46 20.60 2.45
CA GLN A 62 -25.58 21.55 3.16
C GLN A 62 -24.22 20.93 3.56
N ASN A 63 -24.12 19.60 3.63
CA ASN A 63 -22.94 18.85 4.03
C ASN A 63 -22.21 18.17 2.86
N TRP A 64 -22.59 18.43 1.59
CA TRP A 64 -22.02 17.78 0.41
C TRP A 64 -20.48 17.75 0.41
N TYR A 65 -19.86 18.81 0.93
CA TYR A 65 -18.40 18.99 0.94
C TYR A 65 -17.66 17.97 1.82
N LYS A 66 -18.36 17.28 2.73
CA LYS A 66 -17.79 16.24 3.59
C LYS A 66 -17.53 14.94 2.84
N ARG A 67 -18.28 14.71 1.75
CA ARG A 67 -18.14 13.55 0.86
C ARG A 67 -16.94 13.62 -0.09
N ARG A 68 -16.17 14.71 -0.07
CA ARG A 68 -15.05 14.86 -1.02
C ARG A 68 -13.98 13.81 -0.74
N TRP A 69 -13.41 13.26 -1.80
CA TRP A 69 -12.23 12.41 -1.69
C TRP A 69 -11.08 13.13 -0.98
N GLN A 70 -10.56 12.50 0.05
CA GLN A 70 -9.46 13.02 0.85
C GLN A 70 -8.47 11.93 1.22
N ILE A 71 -7.22 12.35 1.39
CA ILE A 71 -6.20 11.57 2.08
C ILE A 71 -6.06 12.15 3.49
N TYR A 72 -6.29 11.33 4.50
CA TYR A 72 -6.30 11.76 5.89
C TYR A 72 -5.25 11.02 6.69
N PHE A 73 -4.41 11.78 7.40
CA PHE A 73 -3.37 11.25 8.28
C PHE A 73 -3.83 11.36 9.72
N PHE A 74 -3.77 10.26 10.45
CA PHE A 74 -4.29 10.17 11.80
C PHE A 74 -3.44 9.23 12.65
N GLN A 75 -3.61 9.33 13.96
CA GLN A 75 -3.01 8.42 14.91
C GLN A 75 -4.05 7.43 15.42
N SER A 76 -3.71 6.14 15.43
CA SER A 76 -4.61 5.11 15.95
C SER A 76 -3.83 3.96 16.59
N GLN A 77 -4.37 3.39 17.66
CA GLN A 77 -3.87 2.11 18.19
C GLN A 77 -4.14 0.96 17.20
N LYS A 78 -5.22 1.08 16.40
CA LYS A 78 -5.54 0.13 15.33
C LYS A 78 -4.54 0.20 14.16
N ALA A 79 -3.66 1.21 14.17
CA ALA A 79 -2.60 1.34 13.18
C ALA A 79 -1.37 0.45 13.49
N SER A 80 -1.43 -0.33 14.56
CA SER A 80 -0.32 -1.17 14.99
C SER A 80 -0.79 -2.52 15.50
N SER A 81 0.00 -3.55 15.22
CA SER A 81 -0.18 -4.89 15.78
C SER A 81 0.34 -5.01 17.22
N ASP A 82 1.12 -4.05 17.70
CA ASP A 82 1.70 -4.03 19.05
C ASP A 82 0.84 -3.29 20.09
N GLY A 83 -0.35 -2.82 19.69
CA GLY A 83 -1.28 -2.08 20.55
C GLY A 83 -0.91 -0.61 20.81
N ASN A 84 0.22 -0.12 20.30
CA ASN A 84 0.61 1.27 20.46
C ASN A 84 -0.02 2.17 19.40
N THR A 85 -0.29 3.41 19.77
CA THR A 85 -0.72 4.46 18.84
C THR A 85 0.39 4.75 17.83
N LYS A 86 0.09 4.59 16.54
CA LYS A 86 1.00 4.92 15.43
C LYS A 86 0.30 5.79 14.40
N TRP A 87 1.10 6.50 13.62
CA TRP A 87 0.62 7.23 12.45
C TRP A 87 0.14 6.26 11.38
N ALA A 88 -1.02 6.57 10.83
CA ALA A 88 -1.62 5.92 9.69
C ALA A 88 -2.20 6.96 8.72
N TYR A 89 -2.60 6.50 7.55
CA TYR A 89 -3.46 7.27 6.67
C TYR A 89 -4.43 6.38 5.91
N ALA A 90 -5.51 6.97 5.40
CA ALA A 90 -6.43 6.33 4.47
C ALA A 90 -6.87 7.33 3.41
N ILE A 91 -7.19 6.83 2.21
CA ILE A 91 -7.91 7.59 1.20
C ILE A 91 -9.39 7.19 1.31
N PHE A 92 -10.28 8.16 1.53
CA PHE A 92 -11.70 7.85 1.66
C PHE A 92 -12.59 9.02 1.21
N SER A 93 -13.84 8.69 0.96
CA SER A 93 -14.96 9.62 0.75
C SER A 93 -16.00 9.28 1.80
N ASP A 94 -16.24 10.20 2.72
CA ASP A 94 -17.19 10.06 3.82
C ASP A 94 -18.62 9.81 3.28
N SER A 95 -19.39 8.98 3.98
CA SER A 95 -20.77 8.64 3.64
C SER A 95 -21.70 8.95 4.80
N ASP A 96 -22.99 9.13 4.50
CA ASP A 96 -24.03 9.21 5.52
C ASP A 96 -24.54 7.83 5.95
N GLU A 97 -23.99 6.76 5.36
CA GLU A 97 -24.33 5.39 5.69
C GLU A 97 -23.59 4.96 6.97
N GLY A 98 -24.20 5.20 8.13
CA GLY A 98 -23.87 4.52 9.39
C GLY A 98 -22.92 5.24 10.35
N VAL A 99 -23.42 5.44 11.58
CA VAL A 99 -22.82 6.14 12.73
C VAL A 99 -22.69 7.67 12.52
N ASP A 100 -23.58 8.43 13.17
CA ASP A 100 -23.49 9.89 13.40
C ASP A 100 -23.19 10.82 12.20
N ASN A 101 -23.78 10.57 11.03
CA ASN A 101 -23.52 11.35 9.80
C ASN A 101 -22.02 11.31 9.42
N TYR A 102 -21.62 12.14 8.47
CA TYR A 102 -20.23 12.37 8.10
C TYR A 102 -19.32 12.61 9.32
N ASP A 103 -18.68 11.55 9.81
CA ASP A 103 -17.89 11.54 11.06
C ASP A 103 -16.43 11.95 10.82
N GLY A 104 -16.05 12.09 9.55
CA GLY A 104 -14.72 12.45 9.11
C GLY A 104 -13.69 11.35 9.35
N GLN A 105 -14.10 10.11 9.54
CA GLN A 105 -13.23 8.96 9.80
C GLN A 105 -13.37 7.91 8.70
N PRO A 106 -12.26 7.28 8.26
CA PRO A 106 -12.33 6.24 7.25
C PRO A 106 -13.00 4.98 7.80
N ASN A 107 -14.15 4.59 7.23
CA ASN A 107 -14.87 3.39 7.62
C ASN A 107 -14.92 2.32 6.50
N PRO A 108 -14.27 1.15 6.68
CA PRO A 108 -14.33 0.07 5.69
C PRO A 108 -15.71 -0.59 5.60
N SER A 109 -16.47 -0.61 6.71
CA SER A 109 -17.79 -1.27 6.77
C SER A 109 -18.83 -0.57 5.92
N PHE A 110 -18.60 0.71 5.58
CA PHE A 110 -19.47 1.53 4.75
C PHE A 110 -18.88 1.84 3.36
N HIS A 111 -17.84 1.09 2.94
CA HIS A 111 -17.22 1.21 1.62
C HIS A 111 -16.67 2.62 1.29
N GLU A 112 -16.31 3.39 2.31
CA GLU A 112 -15.84 4.77 2.14
C GLU A 112 -14.40 4.83 1.66
N ILE A 113 -13.62 3.80 1.98
CA ILE A 113 -12.19 3.76 1.73
C ILE A 113 -11.92 3.34 0.30
N ALA A 114 -11.04 4.07 -0.37
CA ALA A 114 -10.65 3.79 -1.74
C ALA A 114 -10.02 2.39 -1.86
N ILE A 115 -10.39 1.69 -2.93
CA ILE A 115 -9.84 0.37 -3.25
C ILE A 115 -8.82 0.53 -4.38
N ASP A 116 -7.65 -0.08 -4.20
CA ASP A 116 -6.63 -0.22 -5.23
C ASP A 116 -7.15 -1.10 -6.37
N PRO A 117 -7.23 -0.58 -7.61
CA PRO A 117 -7.75 -1.33 -8.73
C PRO A 117 -6.91 -2.57 -9.09
N LEU A 118 -5.62 -2.60 -8.75
CA LEU A 118 -4.70 -3.70 -9.04
C LEU A 118 -4.80 -4.79 -7.97
N THR A 119 -4.67 -4.41 -6.70
CA THR A 119 -4.59 -5.39 -5.60
C THR A 119 -5.94 -5.74 -5.01
N LYS A 120 -6.99 -4.95 -5.30
CA LYS A 120 -8.33 -5.05 -4.70
C LYS A 120 -8.34 -4.88 -3.18
N LYS A 121 -7.33 -4.17 -2.67
CA LYS A 121 -7.13 -3.83 -1.27
C LYS A 121 -7.52 -2.39 -1.03
N TYR A 122 -7.97 -2.08 0.16
CA TYR A 122 -8.09 -0.71 0.64
C TYR A 122 -6.73 0.01 0.63
N ILE A 123 -6.77 1.27 0.24
CA ILE A 123 -5.59 2.12 0.18
C ILE A 123 -5.43 2.83 1.53
N SER A 124 -4.55 2.28 2.37
CA SER A 124 -4.29 2.83 3.69
C SER A 124 -2.90 2.47 4.20
N GLY A 125 -2.13 3.46 4.65
CA GLY A 125 -0.85 3.21 5.30
C GLY A 125 -1.03 2.91 6.77
N GLY A 126 -0.72 1.68 7.18
CA GLY A 126 -0.69 1.28 8.59
C GLY A 126 -2.05 1.06 9.24
N TYR A 127 -3.17 1.39 8.60
CA TYR A 127 -4.51 1.20 9.17
C TYR A 127 -4.97 -0.26 8.98
N THR A 128 -5.20 -0.98 10.08
CA THR A 128 -5.86 -2.30 10.01
C THR A 128 -7.35 -2.10 10.08
N LEU A 129 -8.02 -2.40 8.97
CA LEU A 129 -9.46 -2.30 8.81
C LEU A 129 -10.14 -3.47 9.50
N GLU A 130 -10.61 -3.18 10.72
CA GLU A 130 -11.38 -4.05 11.61
C GLU A 130 -10.71 -5.35 12.11
N TYR A 131 -10.68 -5.46 13.44
CA TYR A 131 -10.05 -6.53 14.22
C TYR A 131 -10.89 -7.83 14.33
N SER A 132 -12.11 -7.88 13.76
CA SER A 132 -13.03 -9.01 13.97
C SER A 132 -12.87 -10.15 12.95
N ASN A 133 -12.20 -9.90 11.81
CA ASN A 133 -12.07 -10.89 10.75
C ASN A 133 -10.61 -11.03 10.28
N PRO A 134 -9.96 -12.19 10.49
CA PRO A 134 -8.58 -12.42 10.08
C PRO A 134 -8.27 -12.30 8.58
N LYS A 135 -9.29 -12.08 7.74
CA LYS A 135 -9.15 -11.89 6.30
C LYS A 135 -8.84 -10.44 5.90
N THR A 136 -9.25 -9.44 6.67
CA THR A 136 -9.02 -8.02 6.36
C THR A 136 -7.57 -7.56 6.60
N TYR A 137 -6.77 -8.30 7.39
CA TYR A 137 -5.33 -8.05 7.55
C TYR A 137 -4.55 -8.06 6.24
N LYS A 138 -5.07 -8.75 5.21
CA LYS A 138 -4.46 -8.83 3.89
C LYS A 138 -4.98 -7.78 2.91
N GLU A 139 -5.91 -6.93 3.33
CA GLU A 139 -6.67 -6.03 2.45
C GLU A 139 -6.24 -4.57 2.55
N ALA A 140 -5.15 -4.23 3.22
CA ALA A 140 -4.53 -2.91 3.15
C ALA A 140 -3.25 -2.96 2.30
N ALA A 141 -3.07 -1.97 1.42
CA ALA A 141 -1.88 -1.77 0.58
C ALA A 141 -1.00 -0.63 1.09
#